data_AF-A0A973IZG6-F1
#
_entry.id   AF-A0A973IZG6-F1
#
_cell.length_a   1.000
_cell.length_b   1.000
_cell.length_c   1.000
_cell.angle_alpha   90.00
_cell.angle_beta   90.00
_cell.angle_gamma   90.00
#
_symmetry.space_group_name_H-M   'P 1'
#
loop_
_entity.id
_entity.type
_entity.pdbx_description
1 polymer ?
#
loop_
_entity_poly.entity_id
_entity_poly.type
_entity_poly.pdbx_seq_one_letter_code
_entity_poly.pdbx_strand_id
1 'polypeptide(L)'
;MIQRFKSDPSVNFIILSPDVAGVGLTLVEANHVIHYGRWWNPAKESQATDRAYRIGQTKDVHVYYLIAKDPEGEFQTFDEKLDALIERRLKMANDFLMPLPEEGVNEYEFCKDIFEEEFIPEGSKQSISSEDIRLLTWDRFESLIGILEEKAGNRSIVTPRSGDLGIDVVSINGRTVRLIQCKHTCSGGVIDSEVINETINAFDNYRAGFFTGSEYTLRRVLATNASIPQSVVQQCRLHGIEIINMQVLEEVLKKHKVTMTAIDLNDQMRIKTMSDLSAFIAGK
;
A
#
# COMPACT_ATOMS: atom_id res chain seq x y z
N MET A 1 35.50 19.06 31.08
CA MET A 1 34.06 18.84 31.24
C MET A 1 33.72 17.38 31.48
N ILE A 2 33.97 16.46 30.53
CA ILE A 2 33.65 15.02 30.70
C ILE A 2 34.37 14.40 31.89
N GLN A 3 35.68 14.63 32.05
CA GLN A 3 36.42 14.11 33.23
C GLN A 3 35.77 14.56 34.55
N ARG A 4 35.30 15.80 34.63
CA ARG A 4 34.62 16.32 35.81
C ARG A 4 33.29 15.60 36.06
N PHE A 5 32.48 15.37 35.03
CA PHE A 5 31.26 14.56 35.14
C PHE A 5 31.55 13.12 35.64
N LYS A 6 32.70 12.55 35.26
CA LYS A 6 33.09 11.19 35.68
C LYS A 6 33.62 11.11 37.11
N SER A 7 34.38 12.12 37.56
CA SER A 7 35.18 12.03 38.79
C SER A 7 34.69 12.89 39.94
N ASP A 8 33.83 13.89 39.69
CA ASP A 8 33.36 14.85 40.68
C ASP A 8 31.92 14.50 41.10
N PRO A 9 31.70 13.92 42.30
CA PRO A 9 30.36 13.55 42.77
C PRO A 9 29.41 14.74 42.94
N SER A 10 29.90 15.98 42.92
CA SER A 10 29.04 17.17 42.97
C SER A 10 28.35 17.48 41.65
N VAL A 11 28.78 16.86 40.53
CA VAL A 11 28.21 17.08 39.20
C VAL A 11 27.20 15.98 38.89
N ASN A 12 25.91 16.32 38.96
CA ASN A 12 24.82 15.35 38.80
C ASN A 12 24.27 15.22 37.38
N PHE A 13 24.57 16.16 36.49
CA PHE A 13 24.06 16.14 35.11
C PHE A 13 25.06 16.75 34.12
N ILE A 14 24.91 16.38 32.85
CA ILE A 14 25.64 16.95 31.73
C ILE A 14 24.66 17.18 30.57
N ILE A 15 24.79 18.30 29.88
CA ILE A 15 23.97 18.63 28.70
C ILE A 15 24.87 18.56 27.48
N LEU A 16 24.42 17.82 26.45
CA LEU A 16 25.14 17.60 25.21
C LEU A 16 24.16 17.75 24.05
N SER A 17 24.62 18.23 22.90
CA SER A 17 23.85 18.11 21.66
C SER A 17 24.00 16.69 21.08
N PRO A 18 23.02 16.19 20.32
CA PRO A 18 23.10 14.89 19.65
C PRO A 18 24.36 14.73 18.78
N ASP A 19 24.79 15.80 18.10
CA ASP A 19 25.99 15.77 17.26
C ASP A 19 27.27 15.56 18.09
N VAL A 20 27.37 16.18 19.28
CA VAL A 20 28.52 15.99 20.18
C VAL A 20 28.48 14.63 20.87
N ALA A 21 27.30 14.10 21.15
CA ALA A 21 27.16 12.72 21.63
C ALA A 21 27.53 11.68 20.55
N GLY A 22 27.50 12.06 19.26
CA GLY A 22 27.88 11.22 18.13
C GLY A 22 29.37 10.91 18.00
N VAL A 23 30.28 11.77 18.50
CA VAL A 23 31.73 11.68 18.25
C VAL A 23 32.52 10.67 19.11
N GLY A 24 31.85 9.66 19.69
CA GLY A 24 32.54 8.53 20.34
C GLY A 24 32.86 8.67 21.83
N LEU A 25 32.09 9.46 22.57
CA LEU A 25 32.24 9.63 24.03
C LEU A 25 31.85 8.36 24.82
N THR A 26 32.18 8.31 26.11
CA THR A 26 31.75 7.23 27.02
C THR A 26 31.18 7.85 28.29
N LEU A 27 29.90 7.61 28.57
CA LEU A 27 29.11 8.24 29.63
C LEU A 27 28.45 7.20 30.54
N VAL A 28 29.17 6.12 30.87
CA VAL A 28 28.67 5.03 31.73
C VAL A 28 28.32 5.48 33.15
N GLU A 29 28.76 6.67 33.57
CA GLU A 29 28.39 7.27 34.85
C GLU A 29 26.95 7.81 34.84
N ALA A 30 26.38 8.06 33.65
CA ALA A 30 24.98 8.45 33.48
C ALA A 30 24.08 7.21 33.42
N ASN A 31 22.99 7.25 34.18
CA ASN A 31 21.97 6.19 34.18
C ASN A 31 20.54 6.74 33.92
N HIS A 32 20.40 8.05 33.71
CA HIS A 32 19.19 8.66 33.18
C HIS A 32 19.56 9.49 31.95
N VAL A 33 18.97 9.18 30.80
CA VAL A 33 19.17 9.89 29.53
C VAL A 33 17.87 10.56 29.16
N ILE A 34 17.86 11.88 29.06
CA ILE A 34 16.67 12.65 28.71
C ILE A 34 16.91 13.28 27.33
N HIS A 35 16.16 12.81 26.34
CA HIS A 35 16.06 13.49 25.05
C HIS A 35 15.02 14.59 25.18
N TYR A 36 15.50 15.84 25.24
CA TYR A 36 14.64 17.01 25.44
C TYR A 36 13.65 17.23 24.28
N GLY A 37 14.01 16.81 23.07
CA GLY A 37 13.14 16.74 21.92
C GLY A 37 13.60 15.64 20.99
N ARG A 38 12.70 15.15 20.14
CA ARG A 38 13.00 14.05 19.21
C ARG A 38 13.93 14.51 18.11
N TRP A 39 15.01 13.76 17.89
CA TRP A 39 15.88 13.97 16.76
C TRP A 39 15.35 13.24 15.53
N TRP A 40 15.21 13.96 14.41
CA TRP A 40 14.60 13.43 13.18
C TRP A 40 15.29 12.17 12.61
N ASN A 41 16.55 11.93 12.99
CA ASN A 41 17.31 10.74 12.60
C ASN A 41 17.45 9.78 13.81
N PRO A 42 16.63 8.72 13.91
CA PRO A 42 16.63 7.84 15.08
C PRO A 42 17.99 7.15 15.31
N ALA A 43 18.76 6.88 14.26
CA ALA A 43 20.08 6.25 14.41
C ALA A 43 21.07 7.16 15.16
N LYS A 44 21.03 8.48 14.91
CA LYS A 44 21.85 9.45 15.65
C LYS A 44 21.42 9.57 17.11
N GLU A 45 20.12 9.51 17.37
CA GLU A 45 19.56 9.56 18.74
C GLU A 45 19.91 8.31 19.55
N SER A 46 19.76 7.13 18.93
CA SER A 46 20.18 5.85 19.51
C SER A 46 21.68 5.87 19.81
N GLN A 47 22.50 6.33 18.87
CA GLN A 47 23.95 6.43 19.07
C GLN A 47 24.33 7.36 20.23
N ALA A 48 23.56 8.44 20.46
CA ALA A 48 23.76 9.32 21.61
C ALA A 48 23.40 8.61 22.93
N THR A 49 22.31 7.85 22.93
CA THR A 49 21.85 7.02 24.06
C THR A 49 22.85 5.91 24.40
N ASP A 50 23.42 5.27 23.38
CA ASP A 50 24.40 4.19 23.50
C ASP A 50 25.69 4.61 24.23
N ARG A 51 25.91 5.92 24.40
CA ARG A 51 27.04 6.42 25.20
C ARG A 51 26.89 6.08 26.69
N ALA A 52 25.66 5.93 27.17
CA ALA A 52 25.35 5.43 28.51
C ALA A 52 25.33 3.89 28.55
N TYR A 53 24.93 3.22 27.47
CA TYR A 53 24.98 1.77 27.29
C TYR A 53 26.35 1.31 26.76
N ARG A 54 27.38 1.33 27.61
CA ARG A 54 28.73 0.89 27.24
C ARG A 54 29.36 0.01 28.32
N ILE A 55 30.40 -0.74 27.94
CA ILE A 55 31.20 -1.56 28.86
C ILE A 55 31.65 -0.67 30.03
N GLY A 56 31.31 -1.08 31.27
CA GLY A 56 31.56 -0.32 32.49
C GLY A 56 30.32 0.33 33.11
N GLN A 57 29.16 0.27 32.45
CA GLN A 57 27.88 0.62 33.06
C GLN A 57 27.49 -0.43 34.10
N THR A 58 27.15 0.02 35.32
CA THR A 58 26.75 -0.86 36.43
C THR A 58 25.35 -0.57 36.97
N LYS A 59 24.67 0.46 36.43
CA LYS A 59 23.33 0.87 36.82
C LYS A 59 22.37 0.67 35.66
N ASP A 60 21.10 0.45 35.98
CA ASP A 60 20.04 0.43 34.98
C ASP A 60 19.91 1.82 34.34
N VAL A 61 19.93 1.85 33.01
CA VAL A 61 19.84 3.09 32.24
C VAL A 61 18.38 3.32 31.86
N HIS A 62 17.83 4.45 32.29
CA HIS A 62 16.48 4.89 31.93
C HIS A 62 16.57 5.95 30.84
N VAL A 63 15.79 5.76 29.77
CA VAL A 63 15.74 6.70 28.64
C VAL A 63 14.36 7.34 28.60
N TYR A 64 14.33 8.66 28.55
CA TYR A 64 13.12 9.48 28.54
C TYR A 64 13.06 10.29 27.25
N TYR A 65 11.93 10.18 26.56
CA TYR A 65 11.61 11.00 25.40
C TYR A 65 10.53 11.99 25.82
N LEU A 66 10.85 13.28 25.79
CA LEU A 66 9.87 14.32 26.06
C LEU A 66 9.13 14.62 24.76
N ILE A 67 7.81 14.43 24.77
CA ILE A 67 6.93 14.73 23.64
C ILE A 67 6.01 15.87 24.09
N ALA A 68 6.13 17.04 23.48
CA ALA A 68 5.15 18.10 23.68
C ALA A 68 3.79 17.61 23.17
N LYS A 69 2.72 17.89 23.91
CA LYS A 69 1.35 17.58 23.50
C LYS A 69 0.50 18.83 23.63
N ASP A 70 -0.52 18.92 22.79
CA ASP A 70 -1.53 19.96 22.96
C ASP A 70 -2.38 19.64 24.21
N PRO A 71 -2.50 20.56 25.18
CA PRO A 71 -3.26 20.29 26.41
C PRO A 71 -4.73 19.99 26.18
N GLU A 72 -5.33 20.56 25.12
CA GLU A 72 -6.74 20.42 24.79
C GLU A 72 -7.00 19.31 23.74
N GLY A 73 -5.94 18.86 23.05
CA GLY A 73 -6.00 17.81 22.04
C GLY A 73 -6.63 18.24 20.71
N GLU A 74 -6.73 19.56 20.46
CA GLU A 74 -7.37 20.10 19.26
C GLU A 74 -6.51 19.89 18.01
N PHE A 75 -5.19 19.82 18.18
CA PHE A 75 -4.26 19.55 17.10
C PHE A 75 -3.09 18.69 17.56
N GLN A 76 -2.59 17.86 16.66
CA GLN A 76 -1.38 17.09 16.90
C GLN A 76 -0.15 18.01 16.76
N THR A 77 0.66 18.06 17.81
CA THR A 77 1.88 18.87 17.84
C THR A 77 2.94 18.34 16.87
N PHE A 78 3.97 19.16 16.61
CA PHE A 78 5.11 18.73 15.80
C PHE A 78 5.82 17.52 16.41
N ASP A 79 6.02 17.51 17.73
CA ASP A 79 6.72 16.42 18.42
C ASP A 79 5.95 15.10 18.31
N GLU A 80 4.63 15.13 18.47
CA GLU A 80 3.78 13.94 18.29
C GLU A 80 3.81 13.40 16.85
N LYS A 81 3.82 14.30 15.85
CA LYS A 81 3.95 13.89 14.44
C LYS A 81 5.31 13.28 14.17
N LEU A 82 6.36 13.92 14.67
CA LEU A 82 7.73 13.46 14.49
C LEU A 82 7.95 12.09 15.14
N ASP A 83 7.42 11.92 16.35
CA ASP A 83 7.51 10.66 17.09
C ASP A 83 6.82 9.51 16.34
N ALA A 84 5.57 9.70 15.93
CA ALA A 84 4.83 8.72 15.13
C ALA A 84 5.55 8.37 13.81
N LEU A 85 6.16 9.36 13.15
CA LEU A 85 6.95 9.13 11.94
C LEU A 85 8.20 8.30 12.20
N ILE A 86 8.91 8.56 13.31
CA ILE A 86 10.10 7.81 13.71
C ILE A 86 9.74 6.38 14.06
N GLU A 87 8.69 6.18 14.87
CA GLU A 87 8.20 4.84 15.25
C GLU A 87 7.81 4.01 14.03
N ARG A 88 7.03 4.60 13.10
CA ARG A 88 6.65 3.92 11.85
C ARG A 88 7.87 3.49 11.03
N ARG A 89 8.88 4.36 10.91
CA ARG A 89 10.12 4.04 10.18
C ARG A 89 10.93 2.95 10.85
N LEU A 90 11.01 2.97 12.19
CA LEU A 90 11.71 1.95 12.96
C LEU A 90 11.01 0.59 12.87
N LYS A 91 9.67 0.58 12.90
CA LYS A 91 8.87 -0.63 12.71
C LYS A 91 9.17 -1.28 11.36
N MET A 92 9.03 -0.53 10.27
CA MET A 92 9.34 -1.03 8.92
C MET A 92 10.78 -1.57 8.79
N ALA A 93 11.76 -0.88 9.39
CA ALA A 93 13.15 -1.32 9.37
C ALA A 93 13.35 -2.61 10.17
N ASN A 94 12.66 -2.77 11.29
CA ASN A 94 12.72 -3.97 12.11
C ASN A 94 12.05 -5.16 11.41
N ASP A 95 10.88 -4.95 10.79
CA ASP A 95 10.14 -5.98 10.07
C ASP A 95 10.95 -6.53 8.89
N PHE A 96 11.73 -5.67 8.21
CA PHE A 96 12.65 -6.10 7.16
C PHE A 96 13.81 -6.99 7.67
N LEU A 97 14.24 -6.79 8.92
CA LEU A 97 15.36 -7.52 9.53
C LEU A 97 14.91 -8.82 10.22
N MET A 98 13.61 -9.10 10.28
CA MET A 98 13.11 -10.36 10.84
C MET A 98 13.38 -11.52 9.87
N PRO A 99 13.78 -12.69 10.38
CA PRO A 99 13.87 -13.89 9.55
C PRO A 99 12.49 -14.17 8.92
N LEU A 100 12.48 -14.50 7.63
CA LEU A 100 11.26 -14.85 6.92
C LEU A 100 10.51 -15.94 7.70
N PRO A 101 9.18 -15.82 7.88
CA PRO A 101 8.41 -16.86 8.54
C PRO A 101 8.59 -18.20 7.81
N GLU A 102 8.61 -19.30 8.56
CA GLU A 102 8.55 -20.65 7.96
C GLU A 102 7.27 -20.80 7.11
N GLU A 103 7.36 -21.58 6.02
CA GLU A 103 6.30 -21.79 5.03
C GLU A 103 4.92 -21.94 5.69
N GLY A 104 4.05 -20.94 5.52
CA GLY A 104 2.70 -20.95 6.12
C GLY A 104 2.12 -19.58 6.45
N VAL A 105 2.91 -18.50 6.48
CA VAL A 105 2.38 -17.15 6.64
C VAL A 105 1.89 -16.61 5.31
N ASN A 106 0.60 -16.27 5.25
CA ASN A 106 -0.04 -15.68 4.10
C ASN A 106 0.68 -14.37 3.73
N GLU A 107 1.18 -14.26 2.50
CA GLU A 107 1.88 -13.06 1.99
C GLU A 107 1.08 -11.76 2.24
N TYR A 108 -0.25 -11.88 2.31
CA TYR A 108 -1.16 -10.79 2.65
C TYR A 108 -1.07 -10.34 4.12
N GLU A 109 -0.94 -11.28 5.05
CA GLU A 109 -0.82 -11.00 6.50
C GLU A 109 0.53 -10.34 6.80
N PHE A 110 1.59 -10.82 6.16
CA PHE A 110 2.92 -10.19 6.19
C PHE A 110 2.92 -8.77 5.62
N CYS A 111 2.29 -8.55 4.45
CA CYS A 111 2.15 -7.22 3.89
C CYS A 111 1.32 -6.29 4.80
N LYS A 112 0.24 -6.78 5.39
CA LYS A 112 -0.59 -5.99 6.31
C LYS A 112 0.20 -5.56 7.56
N ASP A 113 1.00 -6.46 8.13
CA ASP A 113 1.80 -6.18 9.32
C ASP A 113 2.91 -5.15 9.05
N ILE A 114 3.53 -5.20 7.87
CA ILE A 114 4.57 -4.25 7.43
C ILE A 114 4.00 -2.86 7.16
N PHE A 115 2.84 -2.77 6.50
CA PHE A 115 2.34 -1.51 5.98
C PHE A 115 1.37 -0.75 6.91
N GLU A 116 0.90 -1.39 7.99
CA GLU A 116 0.15 -0.81 9.11
C GLU A 116 -0.72 0.42 8.69
N GLU A 117 -1.68 0.19 7.80
CA GLU A 117 -2.67 1.20 7.44
C GLU A 117 -3.74 1.29 8.52
N GLU A 118 -3.47 2.04 9.59
CA GLU A 118 -4.52 2.58 10.46
C GLU A 118 -4.52 4.11 10.45
N PHE A 119 -5.28 4.67 9.50
CA PHE A 119 -6.01 5.91 9.73
C PHE A 119 -7.33 5.87 8.97
N ILE A 120 -8.37 5.34 9.62
CA ILE A 120 -9.76 5.72 9.30
C ILE A 120 -10.44 6.05 10.63
N PRO A 121 -10.67 7.33 10.94
CA PRO A 121 -11.58 7.70 12.01
C PRO A 121 -12.97 7.14 11.68
N GLU A 122 -13.57 6.45 12.65
CA GLU A 122 -14.96 6.04 12.59
C GLU A 122 -15.84 7.24 12.23
N GLY A 123 -16.62 7.10 11.15
CA GLY A 123 -17.69 8.04 10.84
C GLY A 123 -17.50 8.86 9.57
N SER A 124 -17.45 8.22 8.41
CA SER A 124 -18.31 8.66 7.30
C SER A 124 -18.43 7.58 6.22
N LYS A 125 -19.64 7.37 5.73
CA LYS A 125 -19.92 6.71 4.45
C LYS A 125 -19.39 7.60 3.32
N GLN A 126 -18.08 7.74 3.18
CA GLN A 126 -17.48 8.44 2.06
C GLN A 126 -17.21 7.44 0.93
N SER A 127 -17.79 7.75 -0.21
CA SER A 127 -17.44 7.11 -1.47
C SER A 127 -15.96 7.33 -1.75
N ILE A 128 -15.30 6.30 -2.28
CA ILE A 128 -13.89 6.34 -2.68
C ILE A 128 -13.64 7.53 -3.62
N SER A 129 -12.62 8.31 -3.30
CA SER A 129 -12.15 9.45 -4.10
C SER A 129 -11.08 9.02 -5.11
N SER A 130 -10.73 9.91 -6.04
CA SER A 130 -9.67 9.65 -7.03
C SER A 130 -8.29 9.44 -6.39
N GLU A 131 -8.02 10.05 -5.24
CA GLU A 131 -6.77 9.87 -4.51
C GLU A 131 -6.69 8.48 -3.88
N ASP A 132 -7.82 7.99 -3.36
CA ASP A 132 -7.91 6.65 -2.77
C ASP A 132 -7.63 5.55 -3.80
N ILE A 133 -8.03 5.74 -5.07
CA ILE A 133 -7.74 4.78 -6.16
C ILE A 133 -6.24 4.61 -6.39
N ARG A 134 -5.44 5.68 -6.21
CA ARG A 134 -3.98 5.60 -6.36
C ARG A 134 -3.34 4.78 -5.25
N LEU A 135 -3.96 4.80 -4.07
CA LEU A 135 -3.52 4.07 -2.89
C LEU A 135 -4.01 2.62 -2.84
N LEU A 136 -5.00 2.25 -3.67
CA LEU A 136 -5.45 0.85 -3.77
C LEU A 136 -4.29 -0.06 -4.17
N THR A 137 -4.30 -1.26 -3.61
CA THR A 137 -3.51 -2.38 -4.12
C THR A 137 -4.07 -2.85 -5.47
N TRP A 138 -3.25 -3.55 -6.25
CA TRP A 138 -3.61 -3.98 -7.61
C TRP A 138 -4.85 -4.92 -7.62
N ASP A 139 -4.96 -5.83 -6.66
CA ASP A 139 -6.08 -6.75 -6.47
C ASP A 139 -7.39 -6.02 -6.07
N ARG A 140 -7.28 -4.99 -5.23
CA ARG A 140 -8.41 -4.12 -4.87
C ARG A 140 -8.85 -3.25 -6.05
N PHE A 141 -7.92 -2.83 -6.90
CA PHE A 141 -8.24 -2.09 -8.12
C PHE A 141 -9.05 -2.95 -9.09
N GLU A 142 -8.68 -4.22 -9.29
CA GLU A 142 -9.47 -5.16 -10.09
C GLU A 142 -10.87 -5.35 -9.52
N SER A 143 -10.96 -5.48 -8.19
CA SER A 143 -12.24 -5.59 -7.49
C SER A 143 -13.10 -4.34 -7.62
N LEU A 144 -12.50 -3.15 -7.63
CA LEU A 144 -13.18 -1.90 -7.95
C LEU A 144 -13.77 -1.95 -9.37
N ILE A 145 -12.98 -2.34 -10.37
CA ILE A 145 -13.45 -2.45 -11.76
C ILE A 145 -14.63 -3.42 -11.88
N GLY A 146 -14.56 -4.57 -11.21
CA GLY A 146 -15.67 -5.51 -11.12
C GLY A 146 -16.96 -4.87 -10.61
N ILE A 147 -16.89 -4.16 -9.48
CA ILE A 147 -18.05 -3.46 -8.89
C ILE A 147 -18.60 -2.38 -9.82
N LEU A 148 -17.72 -1.63 -10.50
CA LEU A 148 -18.16 -0.58 -11.42
C LEU A 148 -18.93 -1.17 -12.61
N GLU A 149 -18.48 -2.32 -13.12
CA GLU A 149 -19.18 -3.07 -14.17
C GLU A 149 -20.54 -3.60 -13.67
N GLU A 150 -20.63 -4.10 -12.44
CA GLU A 150 -21.93 -4.50 -11.84
C GLU A 150 -22.88 -3.32 -11.70
N LYS A 151 -22.39 -2.17 -11.25
CA LYS A 151 -23.19 -0.95 -11.10
C LYS A 151 -23.61 -0.35 -12.44
N ALA A 152 -22.90 -0.65 -13.52
CA ALA A 152 -23.31 -0.35 -14.87
C ALA A 152 -24.43 -1.28 -15.40
N GLY A 153 -24.81 -2.31 -14.63
CA GLY A 153 -25.86 -3.27 -14.97
C GLY A 153 -25.36 -4.54 -15.66
N ASN A 154 -24.05 -4.78 -15.66
CA ASN A 154 -23.45 -5.99 -16.20
C ASN A 154 -23.31 -7.05 -15.09
N ARG A 155 -23.20 -8.33 -15.43
CA ARG A 155 -22.68 -9.31 -14.46
C ARG A 155 -21.17 -9.32 -14.58
N SER A 156 -20.44 -9.05 -13.51
CA SER A 156 -18.98 -9.12 -13.55
C SER A 156 -18.46 -10.19 -12.60
N ILE A 157 -17.23 -10.63 -12.84
CA ILE A 157 -16.49 -11.50 -11.94
C ILE A 157 -15.01 -11.15 -12.02
N VAL A 158 -14.34 -11.18 -10.87
CA VAL A 158 -12.91 -10.93 -10.75
C VAL A 158 -12.18 -12.28 -10.76
N THR A 159 -11.21 -12.45 -11.64
CA THR A 159 -10.49 -13.71 -11.88
C THR A 159 -9.45 -13.98 -10.78
N PRO A 160 -8.84 -15.18 -10.71
CA PRO A 160 -7.91 -15.50 -9.62
C PRO A 160 -6.69 -14.58 -9.58
N ARG A 161 -6.08 -14.39 -8.41
CA ARG A 161 -4.89 -13.53 -8.24
C ARG A 161 -3.65 -14.01 -9.00
N SER A 162 -3.65 -15.26 -9.47
CA SER A 162 -2.56 -15.85 -10.24
C SER A 162 -3.08 -16.93 -11.18
N GLY A 163 -2.43 -17.12 -12.33
CA GLY A 163 -2.80 -18.15 -13.30
C GLY A 163 -4.10 -17.86 -14.07
N ASP A 164 -4.50 -16.59 -14.11
CA ASP A 164 -5.71 -16.08 -14.74
C ASP A 164 -5.56 -15.89 -16.26
N LEU A 165 -4.40 -16.19 -16.85
CA LEU A 165 -4.10 -15.99 -18.27
C LEU A 165 -4.16 -14.52 -18.74
N GLY A 166 -4.09 -13.56 -17.81
CA GLY A 166 -3.99 -12.12 -18.07
C GLY A 166 -5.32 -11.39 -18.25
N ILE A 167 -6.45 -11.91 -17.76
CA ILE A 167 -7.69 -11.11 -17.73
C ILE A 167 -8.14 -11.08 -16.29
N ASP A 168 -8.16 -9.89 -15.71
CA ASP A 168 -8.42 -9.71 -14.28
C ASP A 168 -9.92 -9.62 -13.97
N VAL A 169 -10.72 -9.12 -14.93
CA VAL A 169 -12.18 -8.99 -14.78
C VAL A 169 -12.90 -9.42 -16.06
N VAL A 170 -13.92 -10.24 -15.91
CA VAL A 170 -14.84 -10.63 -16.99
C VAL A 170 -16.21 -10.04 -16.71
N SER A 171 -16.72 -9.22 -17.63
CA SER A 171 -18.03 -8.57 -17.53
C SER A 171 -18.94 -9.00 -18.68
N ILE A 172 -20.16 -9.45 -18.37
CA ILE A 172 -21.11 -10.04 -19.31
C ILE A 172 -22.42 -9.26 -19.28
N ASN A 173 -22.86 -8.78 -20.45
CA ASN A 173 -24.16 -8.18 -20.66
C ASN A 173 -24.84 -8.81 -21.88
N GLY A 174 -25.75 -9.75 -21.63
CA GLY A 174 -26.38 -10.56 -22.67
C GLY A 174 -25.33 -11.36 -23.46
N ARG A 175 -25.19 -11.05 -24.75
CA ARG A 175 -24.18 -11.65 -25.65
C ARG A 175 -22.87 -10.88 -25.70
N THR A 176 -22.80 -9.69 -25.11
CA THR A 176 -21.57 -8.89 -25.11
C THR A 176 -20.73 -9.27 -23.90
N VAL A 177 -19.46 -9.59 -24.13
CA VAL A 177 -18.51 -9.95 -23.07
C VAL A 177 -17.33 -9.00 -23.15
N ARG A 178 -17.06 -8.27 -22.07
CA ARG A 178 -15.90 -7.40 -21.88
C ARG A 178 -14.86 -8.21 -21.12
N LEU A 179 -13.71 -8.44 -21.76
CA LEU A 179 -12.54 -9.03 -21.15
C LEU A 179 -11.60 -7.88 -20.78
N ILE A 180 -11.45 -7.66 -19.47
CA ILE A 180 -10.80 -6.47 -18.92
C ILE A 180 -9.49 -6.88 -18.27
N GLN A 181 -8.37 -6.42 -18.85
CA GLN A 181 -7.07 -6.43 -18.19
C GLN A 181 -6.93 -5.12 -17.41
N CYS A 182 -6.53 -5.22 -16.15
CA CYS A 182 -6.22 -4.13 -15.26
C CYS A 182 -4.69 -3.93 -15.19
N LYS A 183 -4.24 -2.67 -15.27
CA LYS A 183 -2.85 -2.29 -14.99
C LYS A 183 -2.86 -1.16 -13.98
N HIS A 184 -2.44 -1.43 -12.76
CA HIS A 184 -2.37 -0.43 -11.69
C HIS A 184 -0.93 0.01 -11.42
N THR A 185 -0.74 1.30 -11.12
CA THR A 185 0.54 1.84 -10.65
C THR A 185 0.30 2.74 -9.44
N CYS A 186 0.98 2.47 -8.32
CA CYS A 186 0.83 3.25 -7.09
C CYS A 186 1.49 4.65 -7.18
N SER A 187 2.48 4.82 -8.05
CA SER A 187 3.35 6.03 -8.11
C SER A 187 3.12 6.92 -9.33
N GLY A 188 1.99 6.79 -10.03
CA GLY A 188 1.69 7.62 -11.21
C GLY A 188 2.58 7.26 -12.40
N GLY A 189 2.72 5.96 -12.67
CA GLY A 189 3.52 5.45 -13.77
C GLY A 189 2.96 5.81 -15.15
N VAL A 190 3.81 5.63 -16.16
CA VAL A 190 3.41 5.71 -17.57
C VAL A 190 3.32 4.29 -18.11
N ILE A 191 2.24 4.00 -18.82
CA ILE A 191 2.09 2.71 -19.51
C ILE A 191 3.01 2.65 -20.72
N ASP A 192 3.77 1.57 -20.81
CA ASP A 192 4.55 1.22 -21.99
C ASP A 192 3.73 0.39 -23.00
N SER A 193 4.17 0.35 -24.25
CA SER A 193 3.53 -0.37 -25.35
C SER A 193 3.44 -1.89 -25.14
N GLU A 194 4.21 -2.47 -24.22
CA GLU A 194 4.16 -3.90 -23.89
C GLU A 194 2.75 -4.35 -23.44
N VAL A 195 2.02 -3.48 -22.74
CA VAL A 195 0.66 -3.77 -22.24
C VAL A 195 -0.31 -4.16 -23.37
N ILE A 196 -0.07 -3.67 -24.58
CA ILE A 196 -0.92 -3.94 -25.74
C ILE A 196 -0.80 -5.41 -26.12
N ASN A 197 0.42 -5.93 -26.17
CA ASN A 197 0.67 -7.34 -26.48
C ASN A 197 0.17 -8.24 -25.35
N GLU A 198 0.37 -7.84 -24.09
CA GLU A 198 -0.22 -8.53 -22.92
C GLU A 198 -1.74 -8.66 -23.08
N THR A 199 -2.42 -7.54 -23.34
CA THR A 199 -3.89 -7.50 -23.49
C THR A 199 -4.38 -8.32 -24.68
N ILE A 200 -3.67 -8.30 -25.80
CA ILE A 200 -4.04 -9.08 -27.00
C ILE A 200 -3.87 -10.58 -26.73
N ASN A 201 -2.74 -10.98 -26.15
CA ASN A 201 -2.46 -12.39 -25.85
C ASN A 201 -3.46 -12.94 -24.83
N ALA A 202 -3.74 -12.18 -23.77
CA ALA A 202 -4.72 -12.55 -22.77
C ALA A 202 -6.11 -12.74 -23.39
N PHE A 203 -6.53 -11.81 -24.24
CA PHE A 203 -7.79 -11.93 -24.96
C PHE A 203 -7.85 -13.16 -25.85
N ASP A 204 -6.79 -13.43 -26.63
CA ASP A 204 -6.78 -14.57 -27.56
C ASP A 204 -6.81 -15.90 -26.80
N ASN A 205 -6.15 -15.98 -25.63
CA ASN A 205 -6.24 -17.13 -24.72
C ASN A 205 -7.67 -17.35 -24.23
N TYR A 206 -8.35 -16.32 -23.76
CA TYR A 206 -9.74 -16.43 -23.29
C TYR A 206 -10.72 -16.77 -24.40
N ARG A 207 -10.52 -16.16 -25.58
CA ARG A 207 -11.33 -16.44 -26.76
C ARG A 207 -11.20 -17.90 -27.19
N ALA A 208 -9.98 -18.43 -27.22
CA ALA A 208 -9.73 -19.82 -27.60
C ALA A 208 -10.16 -20.82 -26.51
N GLY A 209 -10.06 -20.45 -25.23
CA GLY A 209 -10.35 -21.35 -24.10
C GLY A 209 -11.83 -21.41 -23.72
N PHE A 210 -12.51 -20.25 -23.63
CA PHE A 210 -13.84 -20.14 -23.02
C PHE A 210 -14.93 -19.68 -23.99
N PHE A 211 -14.56 -18.97 -25.06
CA PHE A 211 -15.51 -18.32 -25.98
C PHE A 211 -15.28 -18.73 -27.43
N THR A 212 -15.30 -20.04 -27.69
CA THR A 212 -14.99 -20.65 -29.01
C THR A 212 -16.11 -20.49 -30.05
N GLY A 213 -17.35 -20.21 -29.62
CA GLY A 213 -18.51 -19.99 -30.49
C GLY A 213 -18.75 -18.52 -30.85
N SER A 214 -19.40 -18.26 -31.98
CA SER A 214 -19.82 -16.91 -32.41
C SER A 214 -21.05 -16.37 -31.65
N GLU A 215 -21.40 -16.99 -30.53
CA GLU A 215 -22.55 -16.60 -29.71
C GLU A 215 -22.28 -15.33 -28.91
N TYR A 216 -21.02 -15.04 -28.62
CA TYR A 216 -20.58 -13.90 -27.83
C TYR A 216 -19.83 -12.87 -28.69
N THR A 217 -20.11 -11.60 -28.44
CA THR A 217 -19.36 -10.46 -28.98
C THR A 217 -18.34 -10.02 -27.93
N LEU A 218 -17.09 -10.42 -28.14
CA LEU A 218 -15.99 -10.14 -27.21
C LEU A 218 -15.43 -8.74 -27.43
N ARG A 219 -15.21 -7.99 -26.35
CA ARG A 219 -14.58 -6.67 -26.32
C ARG A 219 -13.32 -6.73 -25.47
N ARG A 220 -12.22 -6.21 -26.03
CA ARG A 220 -10.95 -6.04 -25.32
C ARG A 220 -10.99 -4.74 -24.56
N VAL A 221 -10.70 -4.77 -23.28
CA VAL A 221 -10.69 -3.58 -22.44
C VAL A 221 -9.41 -3.56 -21.61
N LEU A 222 -8.76 -2.39 -21.57
CA LEU A 222 -7.62 -2.11 -20.69
C LEU A 222 -8.06 -1.06 -19.67
N ALA A 223 -8.06 -1.42 -18.38
CA ALA A 223 -8.36 -0.53 -17.27
C ALA A 223 -7.08 -0.11 -16.55
N THR A 224 -6.90 1.19 -16.34
CA THR A 224 -5.69 1.69 -15.67
C THR A 224 -5.88 3.04 -15.00
N ASN A 225 -5.16 3.22 -13.90
CA ASN A 225 -5.01 4.51 -13.21
C ASN A 225 -3.79 5.32 -13.70
N ALA A 226 -2.92 4.71 -14.52
CA ALA A 226 -1.67 5.29 -15.01
C ALA A 226 -1.91 6.27 -16.17
N SER A 227 -0.92 7.13 -16.42
CA SER A 227 -0.95 8.01 -17.59
C SER A 227 -0.62 7.22 -18.85
N ILE A 228 -1.41 7.40 -19.90
CA ILE A 228 -1.25 6.68 -21.17
C ILE A 228 -0.76 7.65 -22.24
N PRO A 229 0.42 7.43 -22.85
CA PRO A 229 0.89 8.24 -23.96
C PRO A 229 -0.05 8.18 -25.16
N GLN A 230 -0.14 9.26 -25.93
CA GLN A 230 -1.03 9.33 -27.10
C GLN A 230 -0.71 8.26 -28.16
N SER A 231 0.57 7.88 -28.30
CA SER A 231 1.00 6.78 -29.17
C SER A 231 0.36 5.44 -28.79
N VAL A 232 0.35 5.11 -27.49
CA VAL A 232 -0.27 3.90 -26.95
C VAL A 232 -1.78 3.95 -27.14
N VAL A 233 -2.42 5.10 -26.90
CA VAL A 233 -3.86 5.28 -27.16
C VAL A 233 -4.22 5.02 -28.64
N GLN A 234 -3.40 5.50 -29.58
CA GLN A 234 -3.60 5.25 -31.00
C GLN A 234 -3.45 3.76 -31.34
N GLN A 235 -2.44 3.08 -30.80
CA GLN A 235 -2.24 1.65 -31.00
C GLN A 235 -3.39 0.83 -30.42
N CYS A 236 -3.85 1.11 -29.21
CA CYS A 236 -5.02 0.47 -28.62
C CYS A 236 -6.25 0.60 -29.53
N ARG A 237 -6.50 1.79 -30.09
CA ARG A 237 -7.61 2.00 -31.04
C ARG A 237 -7.46 1.16 -32.31
N LEU A 238 -6.25 1.05 -32.85
CA LEU A 238 -5.97 0.22 -34.04
C LEU A 238 -6.25 -1.27 -33.78
N HIS A 239 -5.94 -1.75 -32.57
CA HIS A 239 -6.18 -3.14 -32.17
C HIS A 239 -7.59 -3.40 -31.57
N GLY A 240 -8.44 -2.37 -31.54
CA GLY A 240 -9.80 -2.46 -31.03
C GLY A 240 -9.88 -2.64 -29.50
N ILE A 241 -8.87 -2.15 -28.77
CA ILE A 241 -8.81 -2.15 -27.30
C ILE A 241 -9.49 -0.88 -26.79
N GLU A 242 -10.54 -1.06 -25.99
CA GLU A 242 -11.20 0.00 -25.26
C GLU A 242 -10.38 0.36 -24.01
N ILE A 243 -10.25 1.65 -23.71
CA ILE A 243 -9.44 2.12 -22.58
C ILE A 243 -10.36 2.71 -21.51
N ILE A 244 -10.26 2.19 -20.29
CA ILE A 244 -10.81 2.80 -19.09
C ILE A 244 -9.65 3.47 -18.36
N ASN A 245 -9.51 4.78 -18.54
CA ASN A 245 -8.49 5.58 -17.87
C ASN A 245 -9.05 6.24 -16.60
N MET A 246 -8.19 6.96 -15.87
CA MET A 246 -8.57 7.67 -14.66
C MET A 246 -9.76 8.65 -14.86
N GLN A 247 -9.83 9.34 -15.99
CA GLN A 247 -10.92 10.28 -16.28
C GLN A 247 -12.27 9.55 -16.39
N VAL A 248 -12.31 8.42 -17.10
CA VAL A 248 -13.50 7.58 -17.22
C VAL A 248 -13.89 7.01 -15.85
N LEU A 249 -12.91 6.54 -15.05
CA LEU A 249 -13.17 6.04 -13.70
C LEU A 249 -13.80 7.11 -12.80
N GLU A 250 -13.29 8.34 -12.85
CA GLU A 250 -13.84 9.47 -12.08
C GLU A 250 -15.29 9.81 -12.49
N GLU A 251 -15.60 9.77 -13.78
CA GLU A 251 -16.97 9.98 -14.26
C GLU A 251 -17.93 8.89 -13.77
N VAL A 252 -17.50 7.63 -13.82
CA VAL A 252 -18.31 6.50 -13.34
C VAL A 252 -18.48 6.56 -11.82
N LEU A 253 -17.44 6.91 -11.06
CA LEU A 253 -17.51 7.04 -9.61
C LEU A 253 -18.39 8.19 -9.13
N LYS A 254 -18.44 9.30 -9.88
CA LYS A 254 -19.41 10.39 -9.63
C LYS A 254 -20.85 9.91 -9.75
N LYS A 255 -21.12 8.99 -10.69
CA LYS A 255 -22.45 8.42 -10.92
C LYS A 255 -22.78 7.29 -9.94
N HIS A 256 -21.78 6.50 -9.56
CA HIS A 256 -21.93 5.28 -8.78
C HIS A 256 -21.02 5.32 -7.55
N LYS A 257 -21.61 5.62 -6.37
CA LYS A 257 -20.86 5.63 -5.10
C LYS A 257 -20.39 4.22 -4.73
N VAL A 258 -19.08 4.02 -4.56
CA VAL A 258 -18.47 2.76 -4.10
C VAL A 258 -17.75 3.01 -2.77
N THR A 259 -17.87 2.09 -1.82
CA THR A 259 -17.22 2.15 -0.50
C THR A 259 -16.06 1.15 -0.43
N MET A 260 -15.05 1.43 0.40
CA MET A 260 -13.90 0.52 0.55
C MET A 260 -14.31 -0.89 1.01
N THR A 261 -15.27 -0.97 1.94
CA THR A 261 -15.85 -2.23 2.39
C THR A 261 -16.45 -3.06 1.26
N ALA A 262 -17.02 -2.42 0.23
CA ALA A 262 -17.58 -3.14 -0.91
C ALA A 262 -16.49 -3.73 -1.79
N ILE A 263 -15.36 -3.03 -1.95
CA ILE A 263 -14.18 -3.55 -2.65
C ILE A 263 -13.63 -4.76 -1.93
N ASP A 264 -13.42 -4.66 -0.60
CA ASP A 264 -12.88 -5.78 0.18
C ASP A 264 -13.80 -7.01 0.13
N LEU A 265 -15.12 -6.82 0.18
CA LEU A 265 -16.10 -7.89 0.01
C LEU A 265 -16.03 -8.53 -1.38
N ASN A 266 -15.89 -7.72 -2.43
CA ASN A 266 -15.79 -8.23 -3.79
C ASN A 266 -14.47 -9.00 -4.01
N ASP A 267 -13.37 -8.53 -3.44
CA ASP A 267 -12.10 -9.25 -3.50
C ASP A 267 -12.17 -10.61 -2.78
N GLN A 268 -12.92 -10.70 -1.68
CA GLN A 268 -13.20 -11.98 -1.01
C GLN A 268 -14.06 -12.94 -1.85
N MET A 269 -14.89 -12.41 -2.76
CA MET A 269 -15.73 -13.20 -3.67
C MET A 269 -15.03 -13.55 -5.00
N ARG A 270 -13.78 -13.12 -5.18
CA ARG A 270 -12.93 -13.47 -6.32
C ARG A 270 -12.91 -14.99 -6.54
N ILE A 271 -12.99 -15.41 -7.80
CA ILE A 271 -12.92 -16.84 -8.11
C ILE A 271 -11.53 -17.40 -7.81
N LYS A 272 -11.50 -18.66 -7.36
CA LYS A 272 -10.26 -19.34 -6.99
C LYS A 272 -9.67 -20.12 -8.15
N THR A 273 -10.51 -20.59 -9.07
CA THR A 273 -10.08 -21.42 -10.19
C THR A 273 -10.74 -21.02 -11.51
N MET A 274 -10.08 -21.34 -12.62
CA MET A 274 -10.63 -21.12 -13.98
C MET A 274 -11.86 -22.00 -14.28
N SER A 275 -12.08 -23.07 -13.50
CA SER A 275 -13.30 -23.87 -13.56
C SER A 275 -14.52 -23.07 -13.09
N ASP A 276 -14.35 -22.22 -12.07
CA ASP A 276 -15.39 -21.36 -11.54
C ASP A 276 -15.81 -20.28 -12.57
N LEU A 277 -14.84 -19.80 -13.37
CA LEU A 277 -15.12 -18.90 -14.49
C LEU A 277 -16.05 -19.56 -15.52
N SER A 278 -15.81 -20.84 -15.84
CA SER A 278 -16.65 -21.57 -16.79
C SER A 278 -18.09 -21.71 -16.28
N ALA A 279 -18.27 -21.91 -14.97
CA ALA A 279 -19.59 -21.95 -14.33
C ALA A 279 -20.30 -20.58 -14.42
N PHE A 280 -19.58 -19.49 -14.17
CA PHE A 280 -20.12 -18.12 -14.27
C PHE A 280 -20.55 -17.75 -15.69
N ILE A 281 -19.77 -18.14 -16.70
CA ILE A 281 -20.11 -17.93 -18.13
C ILE A 281 -21.36 -18.73 -18.50
N ALA A 282 -21.49 -19.96 -18.01
CA ALA A 282 -22.65 -20.81 -18.24
C ALA A 282 -23.93 -20.33 -17.49
N GLY A 283 -23.82 -19.31 -16.63
CA GLY A 283 -24.94 -18.72 -15.91
C GLY A 283 -25.48 -19.58 -14.76
N LYS A 284 -24.63 -20.43 -14.17
CA LYS A 284 -24.93 -21.19 -12.96
C LYS A 284 -24.41 -20.49 -11.71
#